data_AF-A0A944T5D3-F1
#
_entry.id   AF-A0A944T5D3-F1
#
_cell.length_a   1.000
_cell.length_b   1.000
_cell.length_c   1.000
_cell.angle_alpha   90.00
_cell.angle_beta   90.00
_cell.angle_gamma   90.00
#
_symmetry.space_group_name_H-M   'P 1'
#
loop_
_entity.id
_entity.type
_entity.pdbx_description
1 polymer ?
#
loop_
_entity_poly.entity_id
_entity_poly.type
_entity_poly.pdbx_seq_one_letter_code
_entity_poly.pdbx_strand_id
1 'polypeptide(L)'
;MIPEKIAFLFVLAFFLIVFIQSGVDKIIDYKGNLAYLNDLLKIHFSPPIITLALVVVTILELISGILCLVGIFSFIFNASNFIGLLGLIIGSLALLVLLFGQRVSKNYDGAKTIAIYFVLAMIGIALA
;
A
#
# COMPACT_ATOMS: atom_id res chain seq x y z
N MET A 1 12.60 -4.87 24.52
CA MET A 1 12.74 -4.16 23.24
C MET A 1 12.61 -2.66 23.50
N ILE A 2 13.38 -1.85 22.79
CA ILE A 2 13.26 -0.39 22.79
C ILE A 2 11.88 -0.02 22.18
N PRO A 3 11.05 0.87 22.77
CA PRO A 3 9.67 1.13 22.33
C PRO A 3 9.52 1.40 20.82
N GLU A 4 10.47 2.11 20.23
CA GLU A 4 10.57 2.46 18.81
C GLU A 4 10.56 1.23 17.89
N LYS A 5 11.25 0.15 18.33
CA LYS A 5 11.30 -1.12 17.61
C LYS A 5 9.96 -1.86 17.61
N ILE A 6 9.21 -1.74 18.71
CA ILE A 6 7.86 -2.32 18.81
C ILE A 6 6.91 -1.56 17.88
N ALA A 7 6.99 -0.22 17.89
CA ALA A 7 6.21 0.62 17.01
C ALA A 7 6.48 0.30 15.53
N PHE A 8 7.75 0.16 15.14
CA PHE A 8 8.12 -0.24 13.78
C PHE A 8 7.50 -1.59 13.36
N LEU A 9 7.58 -2.62 14.22
CA LEU A 9 6.95 -3.92 13.94
C LEU A 9 5.43 -3.82 13.75
N PHE A 10 4.75 -3.00 14.54
CA PHE A 10 3.30 -2.79 14.38
C PHE A 10 2.96 -2.02 13.10
N VAL A 11 3.80 -1.09 12.66
CA VAL A 11 3.63 -0.45 11.35
C VAL A 11 3.80 -1.49 10.23
N LEU A 12 4.82 -2.36 10.30
CA LEU A 12 4.99 -3.45 9.32
C LEU A 12 3.78 -4.39 9.32
N ALA A 13 3.28 -4.78 10.49
CA ALA A 13 2.12 -5.65 10.61
C ALA A 13 0.84 -5.00 10.05
N PHE A 14 0.66 -3.70 10.28
CA PHE A 14 -0.43 -2.93 9.67
C PHE A 14 -0.36 -3.00 8.15
N PHE A 15 0.80 -2.69 7.56
CA PHE A 15 0.98 -2.68 6.10
C PHE A 15 0.91 -4.07 5.46
N LEU A 16 1.40 -5.09 6.17
CA LEU A 16 1.21 -6.48 5.80
C LEU A 16 -0.28 -6.80 5.62
N ILE A 17 -1.11 -6.51 6.63
CA ILE A 17 -2.54 -6.86 6.60
C ILE A 17 -3.25 -6.11 5.48
N VAL A 18 -3.12 -4.78 5.43
CA VAL A 18 -3.88 -3.96 4.47
C VAL A 18 -3.47 -4.25 3.04
N PHE A 19 -2.18 -4.39 2.73
CA PHE A 19 -1.76 -4.60 1.35
C PHE A 19 -1.91 -6.02 0.86
N ILE A 20 -1.71 -7.04 1.71
CA ILE A 20 -2.01 -8.41 1.28
C ILE A 20 -3.51 -8.57 1.05
N GLN A 21 -4.36 -8.08 1.94
CA GLN A 21 -5.81 -8.14 1.74
C GLN A 21 -6.23 -7.37 0.48
N SER A 22 -5.78 -6.11 0.33
CA SER A 22 -6.09 -5.24 -0.81
C SER A 22 -5.59 -5.80 -2.15
N GLY A 23 -4.38 -6.37 -2.17
CA GLY A 23 -3.78 -6.94 -3.37
C GLY A 23 -4.41 -8.27 -3.78
N VAL A 24 -4.70 -9.16 -2.81
CA VAL A 24 -5.37 -10.44 -3.07
C VAL A 24 -6.81 -10.22 -3.55
N ASP A 25 -7.53 -9.26 -2.95
CA ASP A 25 -8.88 -8.89 -3.40
C ASP A 25 -8.89 -8.46 -4.88
N LYS A 26 -7.93 -7.64 -5.32
CA LYS A 26 -7.80 -7.22 -6.72
C LYS A 26 -7.49 -8.36 -7.70
N ILE A 27 -6.92 -9.46 -7.21
CA ILE A 27 -6.68 -10.67 -8.02
C ILE A 27 -7.97 -11.50 -8.10
N ILE A 28 -8.62 -11.75 -6.96
CA ILE A 28 -9.79 -12.61 -6.87
C ILE A 28 -11.01 -11.94 -7.53
N ASP A 29 -11.30 -10.69 -7.17
CA ASP A 29 -12.35 -9.86 -7.76
C ASP A 29 -11.76 -8.76 -8.66
N TYR A 30 -11.01 -9.20 -9.67
CA TYR A 30 -10.43 -8.29 -10.66
C TYR A 30 -11.50 -7.49 -11.43
N LYS A 31 -12.61 -8.13 -11.79
CA LYS A 31 -13.68 -7.51 -12.59
C LYS A 31 -14.44 -6.45 -11.79
N GLY A 32 -14.76 -6.72 -10.53
CA GLY A 32 -15.42 -5.76 -9.65
C GLY A 32 -14.54 -4.54 -9.40
N ASN A 33 -13.27 -4.77 -9.05
CA ASN A 33 -12.29 -3.70 -8.85
C ASN A 33 -12.09 -2.85 -10.12
N LEU A 34 -11.98 -3.48 -11.29
CA LEU A 34 -11.85 -2.76 -12.56
C LEU A 34 -13.10 -1.96 -12.91
N ALA A 35 -14.30 -2.51 -12.66
CA ALA A 35 -15.56 -1.80 -12.89
C ALA A 35 -15.68 -0.57 -11.98
N TYR A 36 -15.35 -0.72 -10.69
CA TYR A 36 -15.31 0.38 -9.72
C TYR A 36 -14.37 1.50 -10.17
N LEU A 37 -13.13 1.16 -10.57
CA LEU A 37 -12.17 2.16 -11.03
C LEU A 37 -12.58 2.82 -12.34
N ASN A 38 -13.18 2.08 -13.27
CA ASN A 38 -13.71 2.67 -14.49
C ASN A 38 -14.81 3.68 -14.17
N ASP A 39 -15.74 3.36 -13.27
CA ASP A 39 -16.78 4.32 -12.90
C ASP A 39 -16.21 5.59 -12.28
N LEU A 40 -15.20 5.44 -11.42
CA LEU A 40 -14.53 6.54 -10.74
C LEU A 40 -13.67 7.42 -11.66
N LEU A 41 -12.99 6.84 -12.66
CA LEU A 41 -11.92 7.49 -13.41
C LEU A 41 -12.18 7.69 -14.91
N LYS A 42 -13.25 7.11 -15.49
CA LYS A 42 -13.54 7.17 -16.94
C LYS A 42 -13.64 8.58 -17.54
N ILE A 43 -13.97 9.58 -16.71
CA ILE A 43 -14.04 10.98 -17.16
C ILE A 43 -12.64 11.55 -17.44
N HIS A 44 -11.61 11.04 -16.76
CA HIS A 44 -10.26 11.60 -16.76
C HIS A 44 -9.23 10.71 -17.48
N PHE A 45 -9.43 9.40 -17.49
CA PHE A 45 -8.49 8.44 -18.05
C PHE A 45 -9.19 7.45 -18.97
N SER A 46 -8.47 6.95 -19.97
CA SER A 46 -8.95 5.89 -20.85
C SER A 46 -8.94 4.53 -20.14
N PRO A 47 -9.83 3.59 -20.51
CA PRO A 47 -9.89 2.27 -19.87
C PRO A 47 -8.54 1.51 -19.83
N PRO A 48 -7.68 1.54 -20.87
CA PRO A 48 -6.38 0.88 -20.81
C PRO A 48 -5.45 1.45 -19.71
N ILE A 49 -5.47 2.76 -19.48
CA ILE A 49 -4.68 3.41 -18.43
C ILE A 49 -5.20 3.02 -17.05
N ILE A 50 -6.53 2.96 -16.88
CA ILE A 50 -7.17 2.54 -15.63
C ILE A 50 -6.81 1.07 -15.33
N THR A 51 -6.88 0.20 -16.32
CA THR A 51 -6.46 -1.20 -16.23
C THR A 51 -5.00 -1.33 -15.84
N LEU A 52 -4.10 -0.56 -16.48
CA LEU A 52 -2.68 -0.55 -16.16
C LEU A 52 -2.44 -0.10 -14.72
N ALA A 53 -3.11 0.98 -14.27
CA ALA A 53 -3.01 1.47 -12.91
C ALA A 53 -3.45 0.42 -11.88
N LEU A 54 -4.55 -0.30 -12.14
CA LEU A 54 -4.99 -1.41 -11.29
C LEU A 54 -3.91 -2.48 -11.15
N VAL A 55 -3.36 -2.95 -12.28
CA VAL A 55 -2.31 -3.99 -12.27
C VAL A 55 -1.06 -3.53 -11.53
N VAL A 56 -0.58 -2.31 -11.83
CA VAL A 56 0.63 -1.76 -11.19
C VAL A 56 0.44 -1.61 -9.68
N VAL A 57 -0.70 -1.06 -9.23
CA VAL A 57 -0.99 -0.92 -7.80
C VAL A 57 -1.06 -2.29 -7.13
N THR A 58 -1.74 -3.28 -7.71
CA THR A 58 -1.80 -4.64 -7.16
C THR A 58 -0.40 -5.23 -6.97
N ILE A 59 0.49 -5.07 -7.94
CA ILE A 59 1.88 -5.55 -7.85
C ILE A 59 2.61 -4.84 -6.71
N LEU A 60 2.52 -3.51 -6.63
CA LEU A 60 3.17 -2.74 -5.57
C LEU A 60 2.66 -3.11 -4.18
N GLU A 61 1.35 -3.27 -4.01
CA GLU A 61 0.73 -3.68 -2.75
C GLU A 61 1.22 -5.07 -2.33
N LEU A 62 1.18 -6.06 -3.23
CA LEU A 62 1.62 -7.41 -2.90
C LEU A 62 3.11 -7.48 -2.57
N ILE A 63 3.96 -6.80 -3.35
CA ILE A 63 5.40 -6.71 -3.05
C ILE A 63 5.61 -6.04 -1.68
N SER A 64 4.94 -4.92 -1.42
CA SER A 64 5.03 -4.22 -0.14
C SER A 64 4.60 -5.11 1.02
N GLY A 65 3.46 -5.79 0.92
CA GLY A 65 2.95 -6.69 1.94
C GLY A 65 3.90 -7.86 2.22
N ILE A 66 4.43 -8.50 1.17
CA ILE A 66 5.42 -9.59 1.30
C ILE A 66 6.69 -9.08 1.95
N LEU A 67 7.21 -7.92 1.54
CA LEU A 67 8.40 -7.33 2.16
C LEU A 67 8.16 -6.93 3.62
N CYS A 68 6.95 -6.48 3.98
CA CYS A 68 6.60 -6.24 5.38
C CYS A 68 6.60 -7.54 6.19
N LEU A 69 6.06 -8.64 5.64
CA LEU A 69 6.10 -9.97 6.26
C LEU A 69 7.55 -10.43 6.47
N VAL A 70 8.36 -10.44 5.40
CA VAL A 70 9.77 -10.83 5.46
C VAL A 70 10.56 -9.90 6.37
N GLY A 71 10.22 -8.60 6.38
CA GLY A 71 10.79 -7.60 7.27
C GLY A 71 10.55 -7.90 8.75
N ILE A 72 9.34 -8.34 9.12
CA ILE A 72 9.04 -8.79 10.48
C ILE A 72 9.93 -9.99 10.87
N PHE A 73 10.04 -11.00 10.01
CA PHE A 73 10.93 -12.15 10.26
C PHE A 73 12.40 -11.73 10.35
N SER A 74 12.88 -10.93 9.40
CA SER A 74 14.26 -10.41 9.38
C SER A 74 14.58 -9.59 10.63
N PHE A 75 13.62 -8.82 11.12
CA PHE A 75 13.79 -8.07 12.35
C PHE A 75 13.93 -8.97 13.58
N ILE A 76 13.05 -9.97 13.71
CA ILE A 76 13.02 -10.88 14.86
C ILE A 76 14.28 -11.75 14.92
N PHE A 77 14.72 -12.30 13.78
CA PHE A 77 15.79 -13.29 13.74
C PHE A 77 17.17 -12.68 13.46
N ASN A 78 17.24 -11.59 12.68
CA ASN A 78 18.50 -11.00 12.22
C ASN A 78 18.71 -9.55 12.72
N ALA A 79 17.80 -9.01 13.54
CA ALA A 79 17.84 -7.62 14.03
C ALA A 79 17.96 -6.55 12.92
N SER A 80 17.51 -6.85 11.71
CA SER A 80 17.65 -5.99 10.54
C SER A 80 16.29 -5.41 10.08
N ASN A 81 16.23 -4.08 9.98
CA ASN A 81 15.07 -3.31 9.54
C ASN A 81 14.98 -3.14 8.01
N PHE A 82 16.06 -3.44 7.28
CA PHE A 82 16.22 -3.04 5.88
C PHE A 82 15.10 -3.54 4.96
N ILE A 83 14.69 -4.82 5.11
CA ILE A 83 13.64 -5.39 4.28
C ILE A 83 12.27 -4.77 4.58
N GLY A 84 11.98 -4.52 5.87
CA GLY A 84 10.75 -3.83 6.29
C GLY A 84 10.69 -2.40 5.76
N LEU A 85 11.82 -1.68 5.79
CA LEU A 85 11.95 -0.34 5.20
C LEU A 85 11.64 -0.34 3.70
N LEU A 86 12.19 -1.29 2.94
CA LEU A 86 11.86 -1.44 1.52
C LEU A 86 10.38 -1.71 1.30
N GLY A 87 9.77 -2.54 2.15
CA GLY A 87 8.33 -2.78 2.14
C GLY A 87 7.51 -1.50 2.30
N LEU A 88 7.86 -0.65 3.28
CA LEU A 88 7.18 0.63 3.50
C LEU A 88 7.41 1.64 2.37
N ILE A 89 8.60 1.68 1.76
CA ILE A 89 8.89 2.55 0.61
C ILE A 89 8.03 2.14 -0.59
N ILE A 90 7.99 0.85 -0.94
CA ILE A 90 7.16 0.35 -2.04
C ILE A 90 5.68 0.57 -1.75
N GLY A 91 5.26 0.35 -0.50
CA GLY A 91 3.90 0.64 -0.04
C GLY A 91 3.52 2.10 -0.18
N SER A 92 4.44 3.01 0.15
CA SER A 92 4.25 4.45 -0.02
C SER A 92 4.06 4.83 -1.49
N LEU A 93 4.79 4.19 -2.41
CA LEU A 93 4.56 4.37 -3.85
C LEU A 93 3.16 3.92 -4.27
N ALA A 94 2.67 2.77 -3.78
CA ALA A 94 1.30 2.32 -4.04
C ALA A 94 0.27 3.33 -3.55
N LEU A 95 0.43 3.84 -2.32
CA LEU A 95 -0.45 4.86 -1.74
C LEU A 95 -0.45 6.17 -2.54
N LEU A 96 0.69 6.60 -3.07
CA LEU A 96 0.75 7.81 -3.90
C LEU A 96 0.00 7.64 -5.23
N VAL A 97 0.11 6.48 -5.87
CA VAL A 97 -0.67 6.17 -7.09
C VAL A 97 -2.17 6.17 -6.78
N LEU A 98 -2.58 5.53 -5.68
CA LEU A 98 -3.97 5.53 -5.22
C LEU A 98 -4.47 6.95 -4.91
N LEU A 99 -3.68 7.74 -4.17
CA LEU A 99 -4.01 9.11 -3.79
C LEU A 99 -4.25 9.98 -5.01
N PHE A 100 -3.40 9.85 -6.03
CA PHE A 100 -3.55 10.57 -7.29
C PHE A 100 -4.90 10.26 -7.94
N GLY A 101 -5.28 8.98 -8.05
CA GLY A 101 -6.58 8.57 -8.58
C GLY A 101 -7.76 9.17 -7.80
N GLN A 102 -7.70 9.15 -6.47
CA GLN A 102 -8.75 9.76 -5.62
C GLN A 102 -8.84 11.28 -5.81
N ARG A 103 -7.71 11.97 -5.96
CA ARG A 103 -7.69 13.43 -6.17
C ARG A 103 -8.22 13.84 -7.54
N VAL A 104 -7.85 13.11 -8.60
CA VAL A 104 -8.35 13.38 -9.95
C VAL A 104 -9.87 13.19 -10.01
N SER A 105 -10.39 12.12 -9.40
CA SER A 105 -11.84 11.85 -9.31
C SER A 105 -12.59 12.71 -8.28
N LYS A 106 -11.91 13.63 -7.58
CA LYS A 106 -12.48 14.46 -6.51
C LYS A 106 -13.11 13.65 -5.36
N ASN A 107 -12.68 12.40 -5.18
CA ASN A 107 -13.08 11.57 -4.04
C ASN A 107 -12.24 11.93 -2.81
N TYR A 108 -12.65 12.99 -2.10
CA TYR A 108 -11.91 13.52 -0.95
C TYR A 108 -11.92 12.57 0.25
N ASP A 109 -12.98 11.79 0.45
CA ASP A 109 -13.07 10.82 1.54
C ASP A 109 -12.09 9.67 1.33
N GLY A 110 -12.01 9.12 0.11
CA GLY A 110 -11.00 8.13 -0.25
C GLY A 110 -9.57 8.67 -0.10
N ALA A 111 -9.33 9.90 -0.55
CA ALA A 111 -8.03 10.55 -0.42
C ALA A 111 -7.61 10.76 1.05
N LYS A 112 -8.56 11.06 1.94
CA LYS A 112 -8.30 11.21 3.38
C LYS A 112 -7.84 9.89 4.01
N THR A 113 -8.51 8.78 3.69
CA THR A 113 -8.12 7.44 4.19
C THR A 113 -6.70 7.08 3.76
N ILE A 114 -6.35 7.34 2.50
CA ILE A 114 -5.00 7.09 1.98
C ILE A 114 -3.96 7.95 2.69
N ALA A 115 -4.27 9.23 2.96
CA ALA A 115 -3.36 10.12 3.67
C ALA A 115 -3.06 9.63 5.10
N ILE A 116 -4.05 9.04 5.80
CA ILE A 116 -3.84 8.44 7.12
C ILE A 116 -2.83 7.28 7.05
N TYR A 117 -2.99 6.39 6.07
CA TYR A 117 -2.04 5.28 5.87
C TYR A 117 -0.67 5.82 5.49
N PHE A 118 -0.60 6.83 4.62
CA PHE A 118 0.66 7.43 4.21
C PHE A 118 1.42 8.04 5.39
N VAL A 119 0.75 8.76 6.30
CA VAL A 119 1.37 9.27 7.53
C VAL A 119 1.93 8.13 8.38
N LEU A 120 1.19 7.03 8.54
CA LEU A 120 1.67 5.86 9.27
C LEU A 120 2.89 5.22 8.59
N ALA A 121 2.94 5.17 7.26
CA ALA A 121 4.11 4.71 6.51
C ALA A 121 5.33 5.60 6.78
N MET A 122 5.17 6.92 6.75
CA MET A 122 6.25 7.87 7.02
C MET A 122 6.81 7.71 8.44
N ILE A 123 5.94 7.48 9.43
CA ILE A 123 6.37 7.18 10.81
C ILE A 123 7.17 5.88 10.83
N GLY A 124 6.70 4.81 10.18
CA GLY A 124 7.44 3.55 10.11
C GLY A 124 8.80 3.69 9.43
N ILE A 125 8.87 4.46 8.34
CA ILE A 125 10.14 4.76 7.63
C ILE A 125 11.11 5.51 8.55
N ALA A 126 10.63 6.47 9.34
CA ALA A 126 11.47 7.22 10.29
C ALA A 126 11.95 6.39 11.49
N LEU A 127 11.27 5.29 11.81
CA LEU A 127 11.62 4.37 12.90
C LEU A 127 12.49 3.18 12.44
N ALA A 128 12.69 3.03 11.13
CA ALA A 128 13.46 1.94 10.52
C ALA A 128 14.97 2.09 10.71
#